data_AF-A0A0C9UYH5-F1
#
_entry.id   AF-A0A0C9UYH5-F1
#
_cell.length_a   1.000
_cell.length_b   1.000
_cell.length_c   1.000
_cell.angle_alpha   90.00
_cell.angle_beta   90.00
_cell.angle_gamma   90.00
#
_symmetry.space_group_name_H-M   'P 1'
#
loop_
_entity.id
_entity.type
_entity.pdbx_description
1 polymer ?
#
loop_
_entity_poly.entity_id
_entity_poly.type
_entity_poly.pdbx_seq_one_letter_code
_entity_poly.pdbx_strand_id
1 'polypeptide(L)'
;MCRRIAEGVIYRPCGHFRRTGITAIVDCSSSRCRKSIRHGDRCNCAKRGCIDYWGPDVQKVIAHIDELCSPCRFPPREPAI
;
A
#
# COMPACT_ATOMS: atom_id res chain seq x y z
N MET A 1 2.45 -5.38 11.93
CA MET A 1 2.97 -4.13 11.32
C MET A 1 1.80 -3.31 10.82
N CYS A 2 1.85 -1.99 10.97
CA CYS A 2 0.78 -1.11 10.52
C CYS A 2 0.62 -1.21 9.00
N ARG A 3 -0.59 -0.97 8.49
CA ARG A 3 -0.91 -1.05 7.05
C ARG A 3 -1.48 0.27 6.58
N ARG A 4 -1.25 0.62 5.32
CA ARG A 4 -1.87 1.80 4.72
C ARG A 4 -3.12 1.38 3.95
N ILE A 5 -4.17 2.18 3.99
CA ILE A 5 -5.35 2.00 3.15
C ILE A 5 -5.10 2.78 1.88
N ALA A 6 -4.87 2.06 0.79
CA ALA A 6 -4.72 2.60 -0.54
C ALA A 6 -6.08 2.67 -1.21
N GLU A 7 -6.56 3.87 -1.47
CA GLU A 7 -7.74 4.06 -2.31
C GLU A 7 -7.34 4.02 -3.77
N GLY A 8 -8.26 3.52 -4.59
CA GLY A 8 -8.01 3.41 -6.02
C GLY A 8 -9.19 2.86 -6.81
N VAL A 9 -8.96 2.75 -8.10
CA VAL A 9 -9.94 2.31 -9.07
C VAL A 9 -9.55 0.96 -9.65
N ILE A 10 -10.52 0.11 -9.95
CA ILE A 10 -10.28 -1.13 -10.69
C ILE A 10 -10.72 -0.94 -12.14
N TYR A 11 -9.81 -1.22 -13.07
CA TYR A 11 -10.13 -1.29 -14.50
C TYR A 11 -10.71 -2.67 -14.81
N ARG A 12 -12.03 -2.75 -15.07
CA ARG A 12 -12.73 -4.05 -15.23
C ARG A 12 -12.17 -4.93 -16.35
N PRO A 13 -11.81 -4.41 -17.54
CA PRO A 13 -11.34 -5.25 -18.64
C PRO A 13 -10.02 -5.99 -18.36
N CYS A 14 -9.15 -5.44 -17.51
CA CYS A 14 -7.85 -6.04 -17.19
C CYS A 14 -7.67 -6.42 -15.71
N GLY A 15 -8.64 -6.10 -14.86
CA GLY A 15 -8.61 -6.38 -13.42
C GLY A 15 -7.59 -5.56 -12.62
N HIS A 16 -6.83 -4.65 -13.25
CA HIS A 16 -5.78 -3.92 -12.56
C HIS A 16 -6.34 -2.86 -11.60
N PHE A 17 -5.87 -2.89 -10.36
CA PHE A 17 -6.08 -1.84 -9.37
C PHE A 17 -5.06 -0.71 -9.58
N ARG A 18 -5.55 0.53 -9.75
CA ARG A 18 -4.73 1.73 -9.79
C ARG A 18 -4.98 2.57 -8.55
N ARG A 19 -3.94 2.66 -7.71
CA ARG A 19 -3.93 3.51 -6.53
C ARG A 19 -4.03 4.98 -6.92
N THR A 20 -4.98 5.70 -6.32
CA THR A 20 -5.12 7.16 -6.40
C THR A 20 -4.42 7.83 -5.22
N GLY A 21 -4.43 7.22 -4.04
CA GLY A 21 -3.83 7.80 -2.84
C GLY A 21 -3.81 6.86 -1.63
N ILE A 22 -3.19 7.31 -0.54
CA ILE A 22 -3.37 6.69 0.79
C ILE A 22 -4.28 7.60 1.58
N THR A 23 -5.38 7.06 2.12
CA THR A 23 -6.35 7.86 2.88
C THR A 23 -6.33 7.58 4.36
N ALA A 24 -5.81 6.43 4.78
CA ALA A 24 -5.75 6.07 6.19
C ALA A 24 -4.62 5.09 6.49
N ILE A 25 -4.31 4.96 7.78
CA ILE A 25 -3.38 3.98 8.32
C ILE A 25 -4.13 3.13 9.35
N VAL A 26 -4.00 1.81 9.21
CA VAL A 26 -4.48 0.84 10.20
C VAL A 26 -3.33 0.55 11.15
N ASP A 27 -3.50 0.97 12.40
CA ASP A 27 -2.60 0.64 13.49
C ASP A 27 -2.61 -0.88 13.75
N CYS A 28 -1.43 -1.47 13.94
CA CYS A 28 -1.33 -2.90 14.25
C CYS A 28 -1.27 -3.21 15.76
N SER A 29 -1.35 -2.17 16.59
CA SER A 29 -1.37 -2.24 18.05
C SER A 29 -0.20 -3.03 18.65
N SER A 30 0.95 -3.02 17.99
CA SER A 30 2.15 -3.71 18.44
C SER A 30 3.16 -2.72 19.01
N SER A 31 3.57 -2.93 20.26
CA SER A 31 4.66 -2.16 20.88
C SER A 31 6.02 -2.38 20.21
N ARG A 32 6.16 -3.41 19.36
CA ARG A 32 7.36 -3.67 18.57
C ARG A 32 7.32 -3.03 17.18
N CYS A 33 6.25 -2.32 16.80
CA CYS A 33 6.15 -1.65 15.51
C CYS A 33 6.31 -0.14 15.70
N ARG A 34 7.36 0.45 15.11
CA ARG A 34 7.67 1.88 15.27
C ARG A 34 6.58 2.82 14.75
N LYS A 35 5.74 2.31 13.85
CA LYS A 35 4.60 3.03 13.27
C LYS A 35 3.31 2.89 14.08
N SER A 36 3.32 2.09 15.15
CA SER A 36 2.12 1.86 15.96
C SER A 36 2.00 2.90 17.07
N ILE A 37 0.77 3.31 17.38
CA ILE A 37 0.51 4.20 18.52
C ILE A 37 0.91 3.59 19.86
N ARG A 38 0.99 2.25 19.94
CA ARG A 38 1.42 1.52 21.15
C ARG A 38 2.93 1.42 21.28
N HIS A 39 3.69 1.95 20.32
CA HIS A 39 5.13 2.04 20.42
C HIS A 39 5.51 3.21 21.33
N GLY A 40 6.07 2.91 22.49
CA GLY A 40 6.47 3.96 23.42
C GLY A 40 7.76 4.65 22.99
N ASP A 41 7.85 5.96 23.21
CA ASP A 41 9.01 6.79 22.83
C ASP A 41 10.31 6.35 23.51
N ARG A 42 10.21 5.72 24.69
CA ARG A 42 11.36 5.18 25.44
C ARG A 42 11.81 3.81 24.95
N CYS A 43 11.22 3.27 23.89
CA CYS A 43 11.58 1.96 23.37
C CYS A 43 12.96 2.01 22.69
N ASN A 44 13.95 1.32 23.26
CA ASN A 44 15.23 1.10 22.60
C ASN A 44 15.06 0.13 21.40
N CYS A 45 14.77 0.71 20.23
CA CYS A 45 14.52 -0.03 19.00
C CYS A 45 15.73 -0.82 18.51
N ALA A 46 16.95 -0.29 18.71
CA ALA A 46 18.19 -0.94 18.31
C ALA A 46 18.39 -2.29 19.04
N LYS A 47 18.01 -2.36 20.31
CA LYS A 47 18.12 -3.60 21.11
C LYS A 47 16.95 -4.56 20.92
N ARG A 48 15.75 -4.04 20.65
CA ARG A 48 14.50 -4.84 20.62
C ARG A 48 14.10 -5.35 19.23
N GLY A 49 14.79 -4.92 18.17
CA GLY A 49 14.48 -5.34 16.80
C GLY A 49 13.09 -4.89 16.35
N CYS A 50 12.78 -3.61 16.53
CA CYS A 50 11.46 -3.08 16.18
C CYS A 50 11.25 -3.00 14.67
N ILE A 51 10.02 -3.26 14.23
CA ILE A 51 9.60 -3.21 12.82
C ILE A 51 9.36 -1.76 12.41
N ASP A 52 10.05 -1.29 11.37
CA ASP A 52 9.91 0.07 10.82
C ASP A 52 9.27 0.11 9.42
N TYR A 53 9.02 -1.05 8.82
CA TYR A 53 8.36 -1.13 7.51
C TYR A 53 6.84 -1.27 7.62
N TRP A 54 6.15 -0.80 6.59
CA TRP A 54 4.71 -0.97 6.42
C TRP A 54 4.38 -2.40 5.99
N GLY A 55 3.22 -2.89 6.42
CA GLY A 55 2.63 -4.09 5.85
C GLY A 55 2.03 -3.87 4.47
N PRO A 56 1.51 -4.93 3.85
CA PRO A 56 0.84 -4.82 2.55
C PRO A 56 -0.30 -3.81 2.66
N ASP A 57 -0.35 -2.92 1.67
CA ASP A 57 -1.41 -1.91 1.58
C ASP A 57 -2.77 -2.61 1.43
N VAL A 58 -3.77 -2.15 2.16
CA VAL A 58 -5.15 -2.58 2.03
C VAL A 58 -5.77 -1.82 0.86
N GLN A 59 -6.21 -2.52 -0.17
CA GLN A 59 -6.84 -1.91 -1.33
C GLN A 59 -8.31 -1.60 -1.02
N LYS A 60 -8.67 -0.33 -1.07
CA LYS A 60 -10.06 0.14 -1.00
C LYS A 60 -10.47 0.63 -2.37
N VAL A 61 -11.37 -0.12 -3.01
CA VAL A 61 -11.89 0.21 -4.33
C VAL A 61 -12.94 1.30 -4.17
N ILE A 62 -12.70 2.46 -4.76
CA ILE A 62 -13.63 3.60 -4.72
C ILE A 62 -14.47 3.72 -5.99
N ALA A 63 -14.00 3.17 -7.11
CA ALA A 63 -14.73 3.11 -8.36
C ALA A 63 -14.23 1.98 -9.27
N HIS A 64 -15.07 1.61 -10.24
CA HIS A 64 -14.72 0.74 -11.34
C HIS A 64 -14.71 1.52 -12.64
N ILE A 65 -13.73 1.25 -13.51
CA ILE A 65 -13.59 1.89 -14.81
C ILE A 65 -13.72 0.83 -15.89
N ASP A 66 -14.61 1.05 -16.85
CA ASP A 66 -14.91 0.13 -17.96
C ASP A 66 -13.95 0.28 -19.16
N GLU A 67 -12.76 0.81 -18.90
CA GLU A 67 -11.70 1.01 -19.89
C GLU A 67 -10.46 0.17 -19.52
N LEU A 68 -9.53 0.03 -20.46
CA LEU A 68 -8.21 -0.54 -20.17
C LEU A 68 -7.36 0.41 -19.32
N CYS A 69 -6.54 -0.16 -18.45
CA CYS A 69 -5.51 0.57 -17.73
C CYS A 69 -4.48 1.19 -18.69
N SER A 70 -3.84 2.31 -18.32
CA SER A 70 -2.86 2.98 -19.21
C SER A 70 -1.73 2.04 -19.71
N PRO A 71 -1.08 1.25 -18.85
CA PRO A 71 -0.09 0.24 -19.31
C PRO A 71 -0.67 -0.84 -20.23
N CYS A 72 -1.95 -1.17 -20.06
CA CYS A 72 -2.65 -2.17 -20.87
C CYS A 72 -3.04 -1.60 -22.24
N ARG A 73 -3.37 -0.31 -22.29
CA ARG A 73 -3.71 0.41 -23.51
C ARG A 73 -2.47 0.75 -24.33
N PHE A 74 -1.36 1.07 -23.66
CA PHE A 74 -0.08 1.44 -24.26
C PHE A 74 1.05 0.64 -23.58
N PRO A 75 1.26 -0.63 -23.98
CA PRO A 75 2.37 -1.41 -23.43
C PRO A 75 3.70 -0.72 -23.73
N PRO A 76 4.69 -0.82 -22.82
CA PRO A 76 6.02 -0.30 -23.09
C PRO A 76 6.55 -0.96 -24.37
N ARG A 77 7.15 -0.16 -25.26
CA ARG A 77 7.84 -0.70 -26.43
C ARG A 77 9.01 -1.52 -25.91
N GLU A 78 9.05 -2.80 -26.27
CA GLU A 78 10.21 -3.65 -25.96
C GLU A 78 11.47 -3.00 -26.57
N PRO A 79 12.59 -2.94 -25.84
CA PRO A 79 13.84 -2.52 -26.45
C PRO A 79 14.17 -3.52 -27.56
N ALA A 80 14.40 -3.01 -28.77
CA ALA A 80 14.94 -3.82 -29.86
C ALA A 80 16.29 -4.39 -29.39
N ILE A 81 16.40 -5.72 -29.40
CA ILE A 81 17.61 -6.48 -29.07
C ILE A 81 18.65 -6.26 -30.17
#